data_AF-A0A945KG27-F1
#
_entry.id   AF-A0A945KG27-F1
#
_cell.length_a   1.000
_cell.length_b   1.000
_cell.length_c   1.000
_cell.angle_alpha   90.00
_cell.angle_beta   90.00
_cell.angle_gamma   90.00
#
_symmetry.space_group_name_H-M   'P 1'
#
loop_
_entity.id
_entity.type
_entity.pdbx_description
1 polymer ?
#
loop_
_entity_poly.entity_id
_entity_poly.type
_entity_poly.pdbx_seq_one_letter_code
_entity_poly.pdbx_strand_id
1 'polypeptide(L)'
;MRLLLILTALLLSMPVALSANLHYGSGFSVAAFGAVSLDKSKVRYGNPASFDAERQDKVGTIRSKEIYRAIPAFQKIEKGNIKKGSAQYTKLMGEATKVYRKALKSVAISGAYVILVEQGGISDYSVTDVTAGVIAIL
;
A
#
# COMPACT_ATOMS: atom_id res chain seq x y z
N MET A 1 -68.25 13.04 29.71
CA MET A 1 -68.48 13.19 28.25
C MET A 1 -67.22 12.71 27.55
N ARG A 2 -67.25 11.51 26.95
CA ARG A 2 -67.35 11.28 25.49
C ARG A 2 -66.16 11.89 24.74
N LEU A 3 -65.20 11.06 24.30
CA LEU A 3 -65.02 10.63 22.90
C LEU A 3 -63.99 11.58 22.22
N LEU A 4 -62.95 11.21 21.47
CA LEU A 4 -62.86 10.26 20.36
C LEU A 4 -61.37 10.14 19.93
N LEU A 5 -60.95 8.93 19.63
CA LEU A 5 -59.72 8.53 18.91
C LEU A 5 -59.82 8.96 17.44
N ILE A 6 -58.85 9.67 16.84
CA ILE A 6 -58.63 9.62 15.39
C ILE A 6 -57.12 9.63 15.06
N LEU A 7 -56.69 8.49 14.54
CA LEU A 7 -55.49 8.21 13.77
C LEU A 7 -55.70 8.74 12.35
N THR A 8 -54.75 9.49 11.78
CA THR A 8 -54.74 9.80 10.34
C THR A 8 -53.33 9.76 9.78
N ALA A 9 -53.12 8.82 8.85
CA ALA A 9 -51.99 8.73 7.95
C ALA A 9 -52.46 9.06 6.52
N LEU A 10 -51.69 9.84 5.73
CA LEU A 10 -51.67 9.92 4.25
C LEU A 10 -50.67 11.03 3.84
N LEU A 11 -49.48 10.71 3.29
CA LEU A 11 -49.09 10.44 1.88
C LEU A 11 -48.81 11.68 0.99
N LEU A 12 -47.59 11.66 0.44
CA LEU A 12 -47.13 12.11 -0.89
C LEU A 12 -47.29 13.59 -1.31
N SER A 13 -46.16 14.27 -1.44
CA SER A 13 -45.87 15.09 -2.63
C SER A 13 -44.36 15.23 -2.83
N MET A 14 -43.83 14.61 -3.89
CA MET A 14 -42.49 14.92 -4.39
C MET A 14 -42.59 16.02 -5.44
N PRO A 15 -41.72 17.04 -5.42
CA PRO A 15 -41.63 17.97 -6.53
C PRO A 15 -40.79 17.34 -7.66
N VAL A 16 -41.43 17.14 -8.80
CA VAL A 16 -40.74 16.98 -10.09
C VAL A 16 -40.31 18.36 -10.55
N ALA A 17 -39.01 18.59 -10.67
CA ALA A 17 -38.47 19.80 -11.29
C ALA A 17 -37.70 19.45 -12.56
N LEU A 18 -37.99 20.26 -13.56
CA LEU A 18 -37.82 20.09 -15.00
C LEU A 18 -36.51 20.75 -15.48
N SER A 19 -35.79 20.03 -16.35
CA SER A 19 -34.83 20.42 -17.40
C SER A 19 -33.93 21.66 -17.28
N ALA A 20 -32.64 21.47 -17.61
CA ALA A 20 -31.89 22.44 -18.42
C ALA A 20 -30.96 21.70 -19.40
N ASN A 21 -31.11 22.05 -20.68
CA ASN A 21 -30.31 21.59 -21.80
C ASN A 21 -29.06 22.50 -21.89
N LEU A 22 -27.85 21.94 -21.84
CA LEU A 22 -26.60 22.66 -22.13
C LEU A 22 -25.84 21.96 -23.25
N HIS A 23 -25.50 22.77 -24.26
CA HIS A 23 -24.79 22.43 -25.49
C HIS A 23 -23.28 22.68 -25.30
N TYR A 24 -22.46 21.91 -26.01
CA TYR A 24 -21.02 22.10 -26.29
C TYR A 24 -19.98 21.93 -25.16
N GLY A 25 -19.06 20.99 -25.40
CA GLY A 25 -17.64 21.19 -25.11
C GLY A 25 -17.04 20.38 -23.97
N SER A 26 -15.85 19.84 -24.26
CA SER A 26 -14.94 19.08 -23.39
C SER A 26 -15.35 17.64 -23.10
N GLY A 27 -14.54 16.73 -23.64
CA GLY A 27 -14.71 15.30 -23.49
C GLY A 27 -14.82 14.91 -22.02
N PHE A 28 -15.76 14.01 -21.75
CA PHE A 28 -15.57 13.08 -20.66
C PHE A 28 -14.24 12.39 -20.90
N SER A 29 -13.21 12.86 -20.20
CA SER A 29 -12.03 12.06 -19.93
C SER A 29 -12.53 10.90 -19.09
N VAL A 30 -12.96 9.83 -19.76
CA VAL A 30 -12.96 8.50 -19.18
C VAL A 30 -11.53 8.35 -18.70
N ALA A 31 -11.31 8.49 -17.39
CA ALA A 31 -10.02 8.18 -16.81
C ALA A 31 -9.72 6.75 -17.29
N ALA A 32 -8.76 6.62 -18.19
CA ALA A 32 -8.20 5.33 -18.50
C ALA A 32 -7.60 4.87 -17.18
N PHE A 33 -8.36 4.07 -16.43
CA PHE A 33 -7.84 3.36 -15.27
C PHE A 33 -6.74 2.48 -15.85
N GLY A 34 -5.48 2.92 -15.71
CA GLY A 34 -4.33 2.15 -16.10
C GLY A 34 -4.46 0.80 -15.43
N ALA A 35 -4.35 -0.28 -16.21
CA ALA A 35 -4.33 -1.61 -15.64
C ALA A 35 -3.18 -1.66 -14.62
N VAL A 36 -3.50 -2.02 -13.37
CA VAL A 36 -2.53 -2.12 -12.29
C VAL A 36 -1.32 -2.92 -12.77
N SER A 37 -0.14 -2.31 -12.71
CA SER A 37 1.10 -2.96 -13.14
C SER A 37 1.97 -3.26 -11.95
N LEU A 38 2.24 -4.54 -11.69
CA LEU A 38 3.09 -5.02 -10.60
C LEU A 38 4.36 -5.68 -11.15
N ASP A 39 5.52 -5.08 -10.84
CA ASP A 39 6.81 -5.69 -11.07
C ASP A 39 7.11 -6.71 -9.97
N LYS A 40 6.86 -7.99 -10.29
CA LYS A 40 7.03 -9.12 -9.35
C LYS A 40 8.47 -9.26 -8.84
N SER A 41 9.48 -8.78 -9.59
CA SER A 41 10.89 -8.84 -9.18
C SER A 41 11.23 -7.88 -8.04
N LYS A 42 10.38 -6.86 -7.82
CA LYS A 42 10.51 -5.86 -6.76
C LYS A 42 9.73 -6.18 -5.51
N VAL A 43 9.02 -7.32 -5.45
CA VAL A 43 8.35 -7.75 -4.23
C VAL A 43 9.40 -8.18 -3.20
N ARG A 44 9.31 -7.61 -1.99
CA ARG A 44 10.26 -7.83 -0.88
C ARG A 44 9.65 -8.64 0.26
N TYR A 45 8.33 -8.68 0.36
CA TYR A 45 7.57 -9.52 1.28
C TYR A 45 6.23 -9.92 0.65
N GLY A 46 5.73 -11.11 1.01
CA GLY A 46 4.47 -11.66 0.52
C GLY A 46 4.61 -12.42 -0.80
N ASN A 47 3.49 -12.92 -1.31
CA ASN A 47 3.43 -13.62 -2.59
C ASN A 47 2.77 -12.71 -3.64
N PRO A 48 3.46 -12.32 -4.73
CA PRO A 48 2.83 -11.53 -5.80
C PRO A 48 1.60 -12.20 -6.42
N ALA A 49 1.53 -13.53 -6.39
CA ALA A 49 0.38 -14.27 -6.93
C ALA A 49 -0.85 -14.24 -6.03
N SER A 50 -0.72 -13.83 -4.76
CA SER A 50 -1.88 -13.67 -3.86
C SER A 50 -2.44 -12.25 -3.86
N PHE A 51 -1.73 -11.29 -4.46
CA PHE A 51 -2.20 -9.91 -4.61
C PHE A 51 -3.34 -9.84 -5.62
N ASP A 52 -4.42 -9.20 -5.20
CA ASP A 52 -5.60 -8.98 -6.01
C ASP A 52 -6.03 -7.51 -5.91
N ALA A 53 -5.98 -6.82 -7.06
CA ALA A 53 -6.36 -5.42 -7.14
C ALA A 53 -7.87 -5.21 -6.94
N GLU A 54 -8.70 -6.14 -7.41
CA GLU A 54 -10.17 -6.07 -7.34
C GLU A 54 -10.66 -6.25 -5.90
N ARG A 55 -9.96 -7.08 -5.11
CA ARG A 55 -10.20 -7.23 -3.67
C ARG A 55 -9.70 -6.04 -2.83
N GLN A 56 -9.03 -5.07 -3.45
CA GLN A 56 -8.43 -3.92 -2.75
C GLN A 56 -7.41 -4.35 -1.68
N ASP A 57 -6.61 -5.37 -1.98
CA ASP A 57 -5.54 -5.82 -1.09
C ASP A 57 -4.59 -4.69 -0.70
N LYS A 58 -4.25 -4.63 0.60
CA LYS A 58 -3.38 -3.57 1.09
C LYS A 58 -1.92 -3.81 0.68
N VAL A 59 -1.36 -2.84 -0.05
CA VAL A 59 0.02 -2.87 -0.55
C VAL A 59 0.87 -1.80 0.13
N GLY A 60 2.01 -2.21 0.67
CA GLY A 60 3.03 -1.30 1.19
C GLY A 60 4.17 -1.11 0.19
N THR A 61 4.76 0.08 0.15
CA THR A 61 6.02 0.34 -0.55
C THR A 61 7.16 0.60 0.43
N ILE A 62 8.37 0.23 0.03
CA ILE A 62 9.59 0.44 0.82
C ILE A 62 10.77 0.91 -0.04
N ARG A 63 11.74 1.56 0.62
CA ARG A 63 13.07 1.83 0.06
C ARG A 63 14.12 0.94 0.74
N SER A 64 14.47 -0.17 0.10
CA SER A 64 15.37 -1.19 0.66
C SER A 64 16.72 -0.59 1.08
N LYS A 65 17.27 0.31 0.26
CA LYS A 65 18.58 0.94 0.52
C LYS A 65 18.60 1.74 1.82
N GLU A 66 17.53 2.47 2.12
CA GLU A 66 17.41 3.24 3.37
C GLU A 66 17.29 2.32 4.58
N ILE A 67 16.48 1.27 4.46
CA ILE A 67 16.32 0.27 5.53
C ILE A 67 17.65 -0.42 5.82
N TYR A 68 18.37 -0.89 4.80
CA TYR A 68 19.69 -1.52 4.99
C TYR A 68 20.69 -0.57 5.68
N ARG A 69 20.72 0.72 5.31
CA ARG A 69 21.59 1.72 5.95
C ARG A 69 21.29 1.94 7.44
N ALA A 70 20.07 1.68 7.88
CA ALA A 70 19.70 1.74 9.28
C ALA A 70 20.12 0.47 10.08
N ILE A 71 20.49 -0.62 9.41
CA ILE A 71 20.84 -1.89 10.10
C ILE A 71 22.30 -1.88 10.58
N PRO A 72 22.59 -2.12 11.87
CA PRO A 72 23.95 -2.06 12.42
C PRO A 72 24.98 -2.95 11.71
N ALA A 73 24.59 -4.17 11.29
CA ALA A 73 25.50 -5.07 10.57
C ALA A 73 25.91 -4.51 9.19
N PHE A 74 25.00 -3.82 8.50
CA PHE A 74 25.30 -3.17 7.22
C PHE A 74 26.17 -1.93 7.41
N GLN A 75 25.91 -1.15 8.46
CA GLN A 75 26.76 -0.01 8.82
C GLN A 75 28.20 -0.43 9.11
N LYS A 76 28.43 -1.61 9.70
CA LYS A 76 29.78 -2.18 9.87
C LYS A 76 30.46 -2.47 8.52
N ILE A 77 29.72 -2.93 7.52
CA ILE A 77 30.24 -3.14 6.16
C ILE A 77 30.68 -1.81 5.55
N GLU A 78 29.82 -0.78 5.60
CA GLU A 78 30.12 0.53 5.03
C GLU A 78 31.29 1.21 5.75
N LYS A 79 31.27 1.28 7.09
CA LYS A 79 32.34 1.91 7.88
C LYS A 79 33.67 1.18 7.76
N GLY A 80 33.64 -0.16 7.69
CA GLY A 80 34.82 -1.00 7.58
C GLY A 80 35.36 -1.18 6.15
N ASN A 81 34.70 -0.60 5.14
CA ASN A 81 35.01 -0.81 3.72
C ASN A 81 35.17 -2.30 3.36
N ILE A 82 34.33 -3.17 3.93
CA ILE A 82 34.51 -4.61 3.85
C ILE A 82 34.24 -5.07 2.41
N LYS A 83 35.26 -5.69 1.78
CA LYS A 83 35.22 -6.11 0.38
C LYS A 83 34.07 -7.08 0.11
N LYS A 84 33.23 -6.77 -0.90
CA LYS A 84 32.19 -7.66 -1.42
C LYS A 84 32.79 -9.01 -1.82
N GLY A 85 32.12 -10.10 -1.43
CA GLY A 85 32.56 -11.47 -1.69
C GLY A 85 33.56 -12.03 -0.68
N SER A 86 34.06 -11.22 0.27
CA SER A 86 34.83 -11.75 1.40
C SER A 86 33.94 -12.54 2.38
N ALA A 87 34.53 -13.46 3.14
CA ALA A 87 33.82 -14.21 4.17
C ALA A 87 33.15 -13.27 5.20
N GLN A 88 33.84 -12.20 5.59
CA GLN A 88 33.30 -11.21 6.53
C GLN A 88 32.11 -10.43 5.94
N TYR A 89 32.19 -10.03 4.67
CA TYR A 89 31.06 -9.40 3.99
C TYR A 89 29.84 -10.33 3.95
N THR A 90 30.03 -11.58 3.54
CA THR A 90 28.94 -12.57 3.46
C THR A 90 28.28 -12.79 4.81
N LYS A 91 29.08 -12.88 5.89
CA LYS A 91 28.56 -12.99 7.26
C LYS A 91 27.68 -11.79 7.63
N LEU A 92 28.22 -10.57 7.52
CA LEU A 92 27.51 -9.35 7.92
C LEU A 92 26.28 -9.08 7.04
N MET A 93 26.37 -9.38 5.74
CA MET A 93 25.24 -9.22 4.82
C MET A 93 24.13 -10.23 5.14
N GLY A 94 24.49 -11.45 5.53
CA GLY A 94 23.55 -12.45 6.04
C GLY A 94 22.85 -11.99 7.32
N GLU A 95 23.59 -11.44 8.27
CA GLU A 95 23.04 -10.83 9.49
C GLU A 95 22.07 -9.69 9.15
N ALA A 96 22.49 -8.75 8.30
CA ALA A 96 21.66 -7.62 7.88
C ALA A 96 20.37 -8.10 7.17
N THR A 97 20.47 -9.09 6.29
CA THR A 97 19.33 -9.64 5.56
C THR A 97 18.33 -10.34 6.49
N LYS A 98 18.81 -11.02 7.54
CA LYS A 98 17.92 -11.62 8.55
C LYS A 98 17.11 -10.56 9.29
N VAL A 99 17.78 -9.49 9.74
CA VAL A 99 17.14 -8.36 10.42
C VAL A 99 16.13 -7.68 9.49
N TYR A 100 16.54 -7.36 8.26
CA TYR A 100 15.70 -6.78 7.23
C TYR A 100 14.40 -7.58 7.01
N ARG A 101 14.51 -8.89 6.77
CA ARG A 101 13.34 -9.76 6.53
C ARG A 101 12.42 -9.84 7.75
N LYS A 102 12.98 -9.88 8.96
CA LYS A 102 12.20 -9.90 10.20
C LYS A 102 11.40 -8.60 10.36
N ALA A 103 12.03 -7.45 10.12
CA ALA A 103 11.38 -6.15 10.20
C ALA A 103 10.25 -6.01 9.15
N LEU A 104 10.51 -6.39 7.89
CA LEU A 104 9.46 -6.41 6.85
C LEU A 104 8.26 -7.27 7.26
N LYS A 105 8.51 -8.48 7.76
CA LYS A 105 7.44 -9.37 8.22
C LYS A 105 6.62 -8.75 9.35
N SER A 106 7.28 -8.12 10.31
CA SER A 106 6.59 -7.48 11.44
C SER A 106 5.67 -6.36 10.97
N VAL A 107 6.18 -5.43 10.15
CA VAL A 107 5.39 -4.32 9.60
C VAL A 107 4.26 -4.84 8.71
N ALA A 108 4.52 -5.85 7.89
CA ALA A 108 3.51 -6.43 7.03
C ALA A 108 2.35 -7.03 7.82
N ILE A 109 2.65 -7.81 8.87
CA ILE A 109 1.62 -8.41 9.74
C ILE A 109 0.85 -7.34 10.49
N SER A 110 1.54 -6.42 11.18
CA SER A 110 0.89 -5.37 11.98
C SER A 110 0.05 -4.42 11.14
N GLY A 111 0.46 -4.16 9.90
CA GLY A 111 -0.26 -3.29 8.99
C GLY A 111 -1.26 -3.99 8.08
N ALA A 112 -1.40 -5.32 8.18
CA ALA A 112 -2.21 -6.17 7.30
C ALA A 112 -1.89 -6.00 5.81
N TYR A 113 -0.60 -5.85 5.47
CA TYR A 113 -0.14 -5.75 4.08
C TYR A 113 0.00 -7.15 3.46
N VAL A 114 -0.64 -7.37 2.30
CA VAL A 114 -0.54 -8.63 1.55
C VAL A 114 0.84 -8.76 0.91
N ILE A 115 1.36 -7.66 0.36
CA ILE A 115 2.71 -7.56 -0.19
C ILE A 115 3.38 -6.25 0.22
N LEU A 116 4.71 -6.30 0.34
CA LEU A 116 5.56 -5.10 0.37
C LEU A 116 6.43 -5.08 -0.88
N VAL A 117 6.43 -3.96 -1.59
CA VAL A 117 7.11 -3.80 -2.88
C VAL A 117 8.14 -2.68 -2.79
N GLU A 118 9.25 -2.78 -3.53
CA GLU A 118 10.13 -1.62 -3.70
C GLU A 118 9.34 -0.42 -4.26
N GLN A 119 9.65 0.79 -3.82
CA GLN A 119 9.10 2.02 -4.40
C GLN A 119 9.29 2.02 -5.93
N GLY A 120 8.21 2.33 -6.67
CA GLY A 120 8.19 2.24 -8.13
C GLY A 120 8.13 0.80 -8.67
N GLY A 121 7.76 -0.19 -7.85
CA GLY A 121 7.47 -1.56 -8.28
C GLY A 121 6.00 -1.86 -8.50
N ILE A 122 5.11 -0.90 -8.23
CA ILE A 122 3.69 -0.97 -8.60
C ILE A 122 3.25 0.41 -9.10
N SER A 123 2.42 0.45 -10.13
CA SER A 123 1.78 1.68 -10.66
C SER A 123 0.26 1.53 -10.69
N ASP A 124 -0.43 2.66 -10.81
CA ASP A 124 -1.89 2.72 -10.97
C ASP A 124 -2.67 2.04 -9.83
N TYR A 125 -2.07 2.00 -8.63
CA TYR A 125 -2.64 1.39 -7.43
C TYR A 125 -2.32 2.21 -6.19
N SER A 126 -3.24 2.23 -5.22
CA SER A 126 -3.04 2.92 -3.95
C SER A 126 -2.03 2.16 -3.08
N VAL A 127 -1.02 2.87 -2.58
CA VAL A 127 0.04 2.30 -1.76
C VAL A 127 0.35 3.17 -0.55
N THR A 128 0.89 2.55 0.50
CA THR A 128 1.42 3.26 1.67
C THR A 128 2.93 3.09 1.74
N ASP A 129 3.71 4.17 1.85
CA ASP A 129 5.14 4.07 2.17
C ASP A 129 5.31 3.69 3.63
N VAL A 130 5.91 2.53 3.89
CA VAL A 130 6.15 2.00 5.23
C VAL A 130 7.63 2.00 5.62
N THR A 131 8.49 2.64 4.83
CA THR A 131 9.96 2.67 5.06
C THR A 131 10.31 3.13 6.47
N ALA A 132 9.73 4.23 6.94
CA ALA A 132 9.96 4.76 8.29
C ALA A 132 9.48 3.79 9.38
N GLY A 133 8.34 3.12 9.17
CA GLY A 133 7.82 2.12 10.10
C GLY A 133 8.72 0.88 10.20
N VAL A 134 9.34 0.47 9.08
CA VAL A 134 10.34 -0.61 9.09
C VAL A 134 11.60 -0.18 9.84
N ILE A 135 12.10 1.04 9.61
CA ILE A 135 13.30 1.55 10.29
C ILE A 135 13.09 1.68 11.80
N ALA A 136 11.90 2.09 12.24
CA ALA A 136 11.57 2.29 13.65
C ALA A 136 11.65 1.02 14.52
N ILE A 137 11.69 -0.17 13.90
CA ILE A 137 11.71 -1.46 14.60
C ILE A 137 13.03 -2.25 14.42
N LEU A 138 14.06 -1.61 13.84
CA LEU A 138 15.38 -2.21 13.62
C LEU A 138 16.25 -2.24 14.87
#